data_AF-I4BGD0-F1
#
_entry.id   AF-I4BGD0-F1
#
_cell.length_a   1.000
_cell.length_b   1.000
_cell.length_c   1.000
_cell.angle_alpha   90.00
_cell.angle_beta   90.00
_cell.angle_gamma   90.00
#
_symmetry.space_group_name_H-M   'P 1'
#
loop_
_entity.id
_entity.type
_entity.pdbx_description
1 polymer ?
#
loop_
_entity_poly.entity_id
_entity_poly.type
_entity_poly.pdbx_seq_one_letter_code
_entity_poly.pdbx_strand_id
1 'polypeptide(L)'
;MKALTGRPTAAELVAAVADFLDNDVRAACGGQVGFHARVAANVLRIVERELLDETAGPVLESLAGLGVGDEAALAQAIRAGRLDDRADEVVACLRLLVGHRLAIDHPGYGDGG
;
A
#
# COMPACT_ATOMS: atom_id res chain seq x y z
N MET A 1 13.49 -8.44 -4.99
CA MET A 1 14.95 -8.62 -5.26
C MET A 1 15.67 -9.19 -4.04
N LYS A 2 16.36 -10.34 -4.17
CA LYS A 2 17.21 -10.91 -3.10
C LYS A 2 18.45 -10.04 -2.93
N ALA A 3 18.74 -9.56 -1.72
CA ALA A 3 19.89 -8.72 -1.48
C ALA A 3 21.20 -9.46 -1.82
N LEU A 4 22.02 -8.86 -2.69
CA LEU A 4 23.31 -9.40 -3.14
C LEU A 4 24.38 -9.42 -2.03
N THR A 5 24.09 -8.77 -0.92
CA THR A 5 24.75 -8.89 0.38
C THR A 5 23.83 -9.78 1.22
N GLY A 6 24.26 -10.90 1.79
CA GLY A 6 23.39 -11.90 2.47
C GLY A 6 22.59 -11.43 3.72
N ARG A 7 22.24 -10.15 3.82
CA ARG A 7 21.35 -9.56 4.80
C ARG A 7 19.91 -9.56 4.25
N PRO A 8 18.91 -9.85 5.08
CA PRO A 8 17.51 -9.80 4.67
C PRO A 8 17.11 -8.37 4.28
N THR A 9 16.19 -8.27 3.32
CA THR A 9 15.51 -7.05 2.91
C THR A 9 14.56 -6.56 3.99
N ALA A 10 14.12 -5.29 3.91
CA ALA A 10 13.11 -4.76 4.82
C ALA A 10 11.80 -5.57 4.77
N ALA A 11 11.36 -5.98 3.57
CA ALA A 11 10.18 -6.82 3.40
C ALA A 11 10.35 -8.18 4.11
N GLU A 12 11.49 -8.85 3.92
CA GLU A 12 11.79 -10.13 4.59
C GLU A 12 11.83 -9.99 6.13
N LEU A 13 12.35 -8.88 6.65
CA LEU A 13 12.35 -8.60 8.08
C LEU A 13 10.94 -8.36 8.62
N VAL A 14 10.12 -7.59 7.90
CA VAL A 14 8.71 -7.33 8.27
C VAL A 14 7.90 -8.63 8.25
N ALA A 15 8.06 -9.45 7.22
CA ALA A 15 7.42 -10.76 7.10
C ALA A 15 7.78 -11.67 8.29
N ALA A 16 9.07 -11.76 8.63
CA ALA A 16 9.53 -12.56 9.76
C ALA A 16 8.90 -12.14 11.11
N VAL A 17 8.72 -10.83 11.33
CA VAL A 17 8.05 -10.31 12.54
C VAL A 17 6.55 -10.61 12.51
N ALA A 18 5.89 -10.44 11.36
CA ALA A 18 4.47 -10.77 11.22
C ALA A 18 4.21 -12.25 11.54
N ASP A 19 5.06 -13.15 11.06
CA ASP A 19 4.96 -14.59 11.31
C ASP A 19 5.19 -14.96 12.77
N PHE A 20 6.18 -14.35 13.43
CA PHE A 20 6.40 -14.52 14.87
C PHE A 20 5.19 -14.07 15.70
N LEU A 21 4.58 -12.93 15.34
CA LEU A 21 3.38 -12.44 16.01
C LEU A 21 2.20 -13.40 15.82
N ASP A 22 2.03 -13.93 14.60
CA ASP A 22 0.87 -14.76 14.27
C ASP A 22 0.95 -16.18 14.85
N ASN A 23 2.16 -16.71 15.00
CA ASN A 23 2.39 -18.07 15.47
C ASN A 23 2.72 -18.09 16.96
N ASP A 24 3.87 -17.54 17.36
CA ASP A 24 4.39 -17.67 18.71
C ASP A 24 3.64 -16.79 19.71
N VAL A 25 3.49 -15.49 19.39
CA VAL A 25 2.88 -14.53 20.34
C VAL A 25 1.39 -14.79 20.52
N ARG A 26 0.66 -15.06 19.43
CA ARG A 26 -0.76 -15.41 19.52
C ARG A 26 -1.00 -16.74 20.23
N ALA A 27 -0.13 -17.75 20.06
CA ALA A 27 -0.26 -19.00 20.81
C ALA A 27 0.02 -18.81 22.32
N ALA A 28 0.95 -17.91 22.66
CA ALA A 28 1.33 -17.61 24.03
C ALA A 28 0.37 -16.65 24.75
N CYS A 29 -0.48 -15.91 24.04
CA CYS A 29 -1.34 -14.86 24.59
C CYS A 29 -2.82 -15.05 24.23
N GLY A 30 -3.69 -15.07 25.24
CA GLY A 30 -5.15 -15.06 25.07
C GLY A 30 -5.78 -13.67 25.15
N GLY A 31 -7.09 -13.60 24.88
CA GLY A 31 -7.89 -12.40 25.08
C GLY A 31 -7.46 -11.19 24.25
N GLN A 32 -7.46 -10.01 24.87
CA GLN A 32 -7.18 -8.74 24.20
C GLN A 32 -5.76 -8.66 23.62
N VAL A 33 -4.77 -9.25 24.28
CA VAL A 33 -3.37 -9.23 23.80
C VAL A 33 -3.21 -10.08 22.55
N GLY A 34 -3.81 -11.27 22.52
CA GLY A 34 -3.83 -12.11 21.32
C GLY A 34 -4.56 -11.44 20.13
N PHE A 35 -5.60 -10.65 20.40
CA PHE A 35 -6.26 -9.85 19.38
C PHE A 35 -5.33 -8.75 18.82
N HIS A 36 -4.66 -7.99 19.69
CA HIS A 36 -3.73 -6.94 19.26
C HIS A 36 -2.54 -7.51 18.49
N ALA A 37 -2.04 -8.70 18.84
CA ALA A 37 -1.00 -9.38 18.08
C ALA A 37 -1.45 -9.68 16.64
N ARG A 38 -2.70 -10.14 16.45
CA ARG A 38 -3.29 -10.34 15.11
C ARG A 38 -3.41 -9.02 14.33
N VAL A 39 -3.84 -7.95 14.98
CA VAL A 39 -3.94 -6.62 14.34
C VAL A 39 -2.56 -6.15 13.88
N ALA A 40 -1.55 -6.26 14.75
CA ALA A 40 -0.18 -5.89 14.42
C ALA A 40 0.38 -6.72 13.25
N ALA A 41 0.17 -8.04 13.25
CA ALA A 41 0.59 -8.91 12.15
C ALA A 41 -0.08 -8.50 10.82
N ASN A 42 -1.37 -8.16 10.83
CA ASN A 42 -2.07 -7.69 9.63
C ASN A 42 -1.53 -6.36 9.11
N VAL A 43 -1.23 -5.40 10.00
CA VAL A 43 -0.61 -4.12 9.62
C VAL A 43 0.78 -4.36 9.01
N LEU A 44 1.58 -5.24 9.60
CA LEU A 44 2.89 -5.59 9.05
C LEU A 44 2.77 -6.24 7.66
N ARG A 45 1.75 -7.07 7.42
CA ARG A 45 1.50 -7.61 6.08
C ARG A 45 1.08 -6.55 5.06
N ILE A 46 0.42 -5.46 5.47
CA ILE A 46 0.16 -4.32 4.58
C ILE A 46 1.50 -3.67 4.21
N VAL A 47 2.34 -3.37 5.20
CA VAL A 47 3.67 -2.78 4.99
C VAL A 47 4.57 -3.68 4.13
N GLU A 48 4.52 -5.00 4.32
CA GLU A 48 5.24 -5.95 3.47
C GLU A 48 4.82 -5.81 2.00
N ARG A 49 3.51 -5.71 1.73
CA ARG A 49 3.00 -5.52 0.36
C ARG A 49 3.42 -4.18 -0.22
N GLU A 50 3.41 -3.10 0.57
CA GLU A 50 3.95 -1.80 0.15
C GLU A 50 5.44 -1.90 -0.23
N LEU A 51 6.23 -2.60 0.57
CA LEU A 51 7.67 -2.77 0.32
C LEU A 51 7.99 -3.66 -0.89
N LEU A 52 7.07 -4.55 -1.26
CA LEU A 52 7.18 -5.43 -2.43
C LEU A 52 6.49 -4.87 -3.67
N ASP A 53 5.80 -3.74 -3.56
CA ASP A 53 5.05 -3.19 -4.68
C ASP A 53 5.98 -2.61 -5.75
N GLU A 54 5.91 -3.21 -6.94
CA GLU A 54 6.62 -2.77 -8.14
C GLU A 54 5.63 -2.18 -9.18
N THR A 55 4.35 -1.98 -8.81
CA THR A 55 3.27 -1.65 -9.73
C THR A 55 2.86 -0.16 -9.74
N ALA A 56 3.60 0.70 -9.04
CA ALA A 56 3.33 2.15 -9.00
C ALA A 56 3.56 2.88 -10.34
N GLY A 57 4.18 2.25 -11.34
CA GLY A 57 4.53 2.86 -12.63
C GLY A 57 3.37 3.57 -13.34
N PRO A 58 2.24 2.89 -13.63
CA PRO A 58 1.08 3.50 -14.27
C PRO A 58 0.47 4.68 -13.47
N VAL A 59 0.54 4.63 -12.14
CA VAL A 59 0.08 5.73 -11.27
C VAL A 59 0.99 6.96 -11.44
N LEU A 60 2.31 6.75 -11.41
CA LEU A 60 3.29 7.82 -11.60
C LEU A 60 3.20 8.43 -13.00
N GLU A 61 3.00 7.62 -14.04
CA GLU A 61 2.79 8.09 -15.41
C GLU A 61 1.51 8.93 -15.53
N SER A 62 0.42 8.49 -14.89
CA SER A 62 -0.84 9.23 -14.88
C SER A 62 -0.73 10.59 -14.16
N LEU A 63 -0.04 10.63 -13.01
CA LEU A 63 0.26 11.87 -12.29
C LEU A 63 1.12 12.82 -13.13
N ALA A 64 2.17 12.30 -13.76
CA ALA A 64 3.03 13.07 -14.65
C ALA A 64 2.24 13.64 -15.86
N GLY A 65 1.29 12.89 -16.41
CA GLY A 65 0.37 13.36 -17.45
C GLY A 65 -0.48 14.56 -17.02
N LEU A 66 -0.84 14.65 -15.74
CA LEU A 66 -1.51 15.81 -15.16
C LEU A 66 -0.55 16.96 -14.78
N GLY A 67 0.76 16.78 -14.95
CA GLY A 67 1.78 17.76 -14.61
C GLY A 67 2.07 17.86 -13.11
N VAL A 68 1.75 16.82 -12.34
CA VAL A 68 1.99 16.76 -10.88
C VAL A 68 2.94 15.61 -10.55
N GLY A 69 3.77 15.79 -9.52
CA GLY A 69 4.79 14.81 -9.15
C GLY A 69 4.31 13.75 -8.15
N ASP A 70 3.25 14.03 -7.40
CA ASP A 70 2.73 13.18 -6.34
C ASP A 70 1.25 13.49 -6.01
N GLU A 71 0.66 12.68 -5.12
CA GLU A 71 -0.71 12.86 -4.65
C GLU A 71 -0.95 14.20 -3.94
N ALA A 72 0.06 14.72 -3.23
CA ALA A 72 -0.07 15.99 -2.50
C ALA A 72 -0.19 17.18 -3.47
N ALA A 73 0.62 17.18 -4.53
CA ALA A 73 0.59 18.12 -5.62
C ALA A 73 -0.72 18.00 -6.42
N LEU A 74 -1.21 16.78 -6.66
CA LEU A 74 -2.53 16.55 -7.26
C LEU A 74 -3.65 17.20 -6.44
N ALA A 75 -3.70 16.93 -5.13
CA ALA A 75 -4.71 17.49 -4.25
C ALA A 75 -4.62 19.03 -4.18
N GLN A 76 -3.42 19.60 -4.23
CA GLN A 76 -3.24 21.04 -4.30
C GLN A 76 -3.72 21.63 -5.63
N ALA A 77 -3.45 20.97 -6.76
CA ALA A 77 -3.87 21.41 -8.09
C ALA A 77 -5.39 21.40 -8.23
N ILE A 78 -6.06 20.35 -7.74
CA ILE A 78 -7.53 20.25 -7.69
C ILE A 78 -8.12 21.39 -6.84
N ARG A 79 -7.60 21.60 -5.62
CA ARG A 79 -8.09 22.69 -4.74
C ARG A 79 -7.89 24.09 -5.34
N ALA A 80 -6.87 24.25 -6.18
CA ALA A 80 -6.57 25.51 -6.85
C ALA A 80 -7.35 25.70 -8.17
N GLY A 81 -8.18 24.75 -8.58
CA GLY A 81 -8.93 24.79 -9.85
C GLY A 81 -8.06 24.67 -11.10
N ARG A 82 -6.80 24.22 -10.96
CA ARG A 82 -5.84 24.18 -12.07
C ARG A 82 -6.08 23.04 -13.07
N LEU A 83 -7.02 22.14 -12.76
CA LEU A 83 -7.32 20.95 -13.55
C LEU A 83 -8.83 20.87 -13.91
N ASP A 84 -9.56 21.97 -13.75
CA ASP A 84 -11.02 22.01 -13.94
C ASP A 84 -11.41 21.77 -15.41
N ASP A 85 -10.53 22.11 -16.35
CA ASP A 85 -10.66 21.86 -17.79
C ASP A 85 -10.29 20.42 -18.19
N ARG A 86 -9.76 19.61 -17.25
CA ARG A 86 -9.25 18.26 -17.46
C ARG A 86 -9.89 17.24 -16.53
N ALA A 87 -11.15 17.46 -16.14
CA ALA A 87 -11.85 16.66 -15.13
C ALA A 87 -11.85 15.15 -15.42
N ASP A 88 -12.03 14.74 -16.67
CA ASP A 88 -12.02 13.32 -17.05
C ASP A 88 -10.64 12.65 -16.82
N GLU A 89 -9.55 13.38 -17.13
CA GLU A 89 -8.19 12.90 -16.89
C GLU A 89 -7.90 12.80 -15.39
N VAL A 90 -8.38 13.75 -14.59
CA VAL A 90 -8.28 13.72 -13.13
C VAL A 90 -9.01 12.50 -12.56
N VAL A 91 -10.24 12.23 -13.00
CA VAL A 91 -11.01 11.07 -12.54
C VAL A 91 -10.32 9.76 -12.91
N ALA A 92 -9.75 9.66 -14.11
CA ALA A 92 -8.98 8.49 -14.53
C ALA A 92 -7.75 8.26 -13.65
N CYS A 93 -6.99 9.32 -13.35
CA CYS A 93 -5.83 9.27 -12.46
C CYS A 93 -6.22 8.82 -11.04
N LEU A 94 -7.28 9.39 -10.48
CA LEU A 94 -7.76 9.03 -9.14
C LEU A 94 -8.21 7.56 -9.06
N ARG A 95 -8.84 7.02 -10.11
CA ARG A 95 -9.22 5.60 -10.17
C ARG A 95 -8.00 4.68 -10.16
N LEU A 96 -6.95 5.03 -10.90
CA LEU A 96 -5.68 4.28 -10.88
C LEU A 96 -5.04 4.32 -9.50
N LEU A 97 -4.96 5.50 -8.88
CA LEU A 97 -4.44 5.71 -7.53
C LEU A 97 -5.17 4.87 -6.49
N VAL A 98 -6.50 4.94 -6.48
CA VAL A 98 -7.32 4.21 -5.50
C VAL A 98 -7.23 2.71 -5.75
N GLY A 99 -7.27 2.26 -7.01
CA GLY A 99 -7.11 0.85 -7.35
C GLY A 99 -5.77 0.27 -6.86
N HIS A 100 -4.69 1.03 -7.05
CA HIS A 100 -3.36 0.69 -6.56
C HIS A 100 -3.30 0.59 -5.04
N ARG A 101 -3.83 1.58 -4.31
CA ARG A 101 -3.94 1.55 -2.83
C ARG A 101 -4.74 0.34 -2.34
N LEU A 102 -5.87 0.05 -2.97
CA LEU A 102 -6.73 -1.07 -2.58
C LEU A 102 -6.06 -2.44 -2.77
N ALA A 103 -5.26 -2.61 -3.82
CA ALA A 103 -4.48 -3.82 -4.04
C ALA A 103 -3.47 -4.07 -2.90
N ILE A 104 -2.92 -2.99 -2.35
CA ILE A 104 -2.01 -3.02 -1.20
C ILE A 104 -2.77 -3.28 0.11
N ASP A 105 -3.84 -2.55 0.39
CA ASP A 105 -4.52 -2.62 1.69
C ASP A 105 -5.36 -3.89 1.87
N HIS A 106 -6.07 -4.32 0.81
CA HIS A 106 -7.07 -5.38 0.86
C HIS A 106 -7.04 -6.29 -0.38
N PRO A 107 -6.01 -7.15 -0.53
CA PRO A 107 -5.98 -8.12 -1.61
C PRO A 107 -7.14 -9.12 -1.43
N GLY A 108 -8.15 -9.05 -2.31
CA GLY A 108 -9.28 -9.98 -2.35
C GLY A 108 -10.69 -9.38 -2.37
N TYR A 109 -10.86 -8.06 -2.20
CA TYR A 109 -12.17 -7.41 -2.35
C TYR A 109 -12.56 -7.12 -3.82
N GLY A 110 -11.64 -7.28 -4.78
CA GLY A 110 -11.92 -7.11 -6.21
C GLY A 110 -12.54 -8.34 -6.90
N ASP A 111 -12.52 -9.51 -6.25
CA ASP A 111 -13.00 -10.78 -6.82
C ASP A 111 -14.31 -11.28 -6.15
N GLY A 112 -14.99 -10.42 -5.39
CA GLY A 112 -16.22 -10.75 -4.66
C GLY A 112 -17.40 -9.88 -5.06
N GLY A 113 -18.14 -10.33 -6.09
CA GLY A 113 -19.59 -10.16 -6.30
C GLY A 113 -20.23 -8.79 -6.13
#